data_AF-A0AAU0B8F7-F1
#
_entry.id   AF-A0AAU0B8F7-F1
#
_cell.length_a   1.000
_cell.length_b   1.000
_cell.length_c   1.000
_cell.angle_alpha   90.00
_cell.angle_beta   90.00
_cell.angle_gamma   90.00
#
_symmetry.space_group_name_H-M   'P 1'
#
loop_
_entity.id
_entity.type
_entity.pdbx_description
1 polymer ?
#
loop_
_entity_poly.entity_id
_entity_poly.type
_entity_poly.pdbx_seq_one_letter_code
_entity_poly.pdbx_strand_id
1 'polypeptide(L)'
;MKIQIEGQQLRFRIDEAELAELLAGRTVDNESRLPSGQGARLVRHSVSLTGGHAACNCATDHWQLSVPRDALEEHVRQLPSRDGLSFSFDAGAGHAEHTVLRVTFDVDVRDSARKRFPKA
;
A
#
# COMPACT_ATOMS: atom_id res chain seq x y z
N MET A 1 -0.36 -8.37 -2.43
CA MET A 1 -0.69 -6.93 -2.43
C MET A 1 -1.57 -6.58 -3.62
N LYS A 2 -2.59 -5.74 -3.42
CA LYS A 2 -3.43 -5.16 -4.48
C LYS A 2 -3.32 -3.63 -4.44
N ILE A 3 -3.19 -3.03 -5.62
CA ILE A 3 -3.12 -1.58 -5.80
C ILE A 3 -4.37 -1.12 -6.54
N GLN A 4 -5.00 -0.04 -6.08
CA GLN A 4 -6.10 0.62 -6.77
C GLN A 4 -5.83 2.11 -6.85
N ILE A 5 -6.03 2.69 -8.04
CA ILE A 5 -5.90 4.12 -8.28
C ILE A 5 -7.17 4.63 -8.94
N GLU A 6 -7.74 5.71 -8.40
CA GLU A 6 -8.96 6.34 -8.91
C GLU A 6 -8.95 7.83 -8.55
N GLY A 7 -8.88 8.71 -9.56
CA GLY A 7 -8.76 10.15 -9.34
C GLY A 7 -7.57 10.49 -8.43
N GLN A 8 -7.80 11.24 -7.36
CA GLN A 8 -6.80 11.58 -6.33
C GLN A 8 -6.84 10.63 -5.13
N GLN A 9 -7.08 9.35 -5.40
CA GLN A 9 -7.09 8.30 -4.40
C GLN A 9 -6.21 7.14 -4.85
N LEU A 10 -5.35 6.69 -3.93
CA LEU A 10 -4.49 5.53 -4.10
C LEU A 10 -4.69 4.59 -2.92
N ARG A 11 -4.83 3.29 -3.18
CA ARG A 11 -5.05 2.28 -2.15
C ARG A 11 -4.05 1.14 -2.27
N PHE A 12 -3.40 0.83 -1.15
CA PHE A 12 -2.54 -0.33 -0.96
C PHE A 12 -3.25 -1.32 -0.03
N ARG A 13 -3.56 -2.50 -0.55
CA ARG A 13 -4.14 -3.60 0.23
C ARG A 13 -3.16 -4.74 0.34
N ILE A 14 -2.85 -5.17 1.56
CA ILE A 14 -2.02 -6.36 1.82
C ILE A 14 -2.81 -7.45 2.53
N ASP A 15 -2.38 -8.70 2.44
CA ASP A 15 -2.98 -9.79 3.21
C ASP A 15 -2.30 -9.96 4.60
N GLU A 16 -2.82 -10.89 5.42
CA GLU A 16 -2.24 -11.14 6.76
C GLU A 16 -0.81 -11.67 6.74
N ALA A 17 -0.44 -12.44 5.71
CA ALA A 17 0.93 -12.96 5.61
C ALA A 17 1.88 -11.78 5.35
N GLU A 18 1.54 -10.95 4.38
CA GLU A 18 2.27 -9.71 4.08
C GLU A 18 2.31 -8.75 5.28
N LEU A 19 1.23 -8.66 6.07
CA LEU A 19 1.23 -7.88 7.30
C LEU A 19 2.25 -8.41 8.31
N ALA A 20 2.33 -9.73 8.49
CA ALA A 20 3.31 -10.34 9.39
C ALA A 20 4.76 -10.06 8.94
N GLU A 21 5.02 -10.10 7.63
CA GLU A 21 6.32 -9.70 7.06
C GLU A 21 6.64 -8.24 7.40
N LEU A 22 5.66 -7.35 7.21
CA LEU A 22 5.81 -5.92 7.45
C LEU A 22 6.09 -5.62 8.93
N LEU A 23 5.33 -6.23 9.86
CA LEU A 23 5.52 -6.07 11.31
C LEU A 23 6.88 -6.60 11.77
N ALA A 24 7.40 -7.65 11.12
CA ALA A 24 8.76 -8.16 11.31
C ALA A 24 9.85 -7.23 10.74
N GLY A 25 9.48 -6.07 10.21
CA GLY A 25 10.39 -5.06 9.68
C GLY A 25 10.84 -5.31 8.24
N ARG A 26 10.23 -6.28 7.54
CA ARG A 26 10.50 -6.50 6.11
C ARG A 26 9.70 -5.53 5.25
N THR A 27 10.15 -5.33 4.03
CA THR A 27 9.38 -4.63 3.01
C THR A 27 8.48 -5.63 2.30
N VAL A 28 7.22 -5.26 2.09
CA VAL A 28 6.30 -6.04 1.25
C VAL A 28 6.40 -5.48 -0.15
N ASP A 29 6.78 -6.32 -1.10
CA ASP A 29 6.99 -5.95 -2.50
C ASP A 29 5.98 -6.65 -3.43
N ASN A 30 5.58 -5.95 -4.49
CA ASN A 30 4.76 -6.48 -5.57
C ASN A 30 5.29 -6.01 -6.93
N GLU A 31 5.68 -6.95 -7.79
CA GLU A 31 6.20 -6.70 -9.12
C GLU A 31 5.19 -7.15 -10.19
N SER A 32 4.91 -6.28 -11.15
CA SER A 32 4.10 -6.59 -12.33
C SER A 32 4.89 -6.35 -13.60
N ARG A 33 4.76 -7.27 -14.56
CA ARG A 33 5.29 -7.12 -15.93
C ARG A 33 4.15 -6.69 -16.85
N LEU A 34 4.23 -5.46 -17.34
CA LEU A 34 3.22 -4.87 -18.21
C LEU A 34 3.73 -4.78 -19.66
N PRO A 35 2.86 -4.94 -20.66
CA PRO A 35 3.24 -4.72 -22.05
C PRO A 35 3.53 -3.23 -22.28
N SER A 36 4.64 -2.92 -22.96
CA SER A 36 5.03 -1.52 -23.25
C SER A 36 5.32 -1.24 -24.73
N GLY A 37 5.12 -2.21 -25.62
CA GLY A 37 5.48 -2.10 -27.04
C GLY A 37 6.98 -2.16 -27.34
N GLN A 38 7.85 -2.03 -26.34
CA GLN A 38 9.32 -2.13 -26.43
C GLN A 38 9.90 -3.27 -25.57
N GLY A 39 9.03 -4.18 -25.12
CA GLY A 39 9.34 -5.22 -24.13
C GLY A 39 8.45 -5.13 -22.90
N ALA A 40 8.73 -5.97 -21.90
CA ALA A 40 8.02 -5.93 -20.63
C ALA A 40 8.51 -4.73 -19.80
N ARG A 41 7.60 -3.83 -19.43
CA ARG A 41 7.84 -2.80 -18.42
C ARG A 41 7.63 -3.40 -17.04
N LEU A 42 8.62 -3.25 -16.18
CA LEU A 42 8.50 -3.60 -14.77
C LEU A 42 7.85 -2.45 -14.01
N VAL A 43 6.85 -2.78 -13.20
CA VAL A 43 6.26 -1.85 -12.24
C VAL A 43 6.33 -2.50 -10.86
N ARG A 44 6.97 -1.81 -9.93
CA ARG A 44 7.14 -2.23 -8.55
C ARG A 44 6.26 -1.40 -7.63
N HIS A 45 5.70 -2.06 -6.64
CA HIS A 45 5.02 -1.43 -5.52
C HIS A 45 5.62 -1.97 -4.24
N SER A 46 5.89 -1.11 -3.26
CA SER A 46 6.48 -1.53 -2.00
C SER A 46 5.84 -0.82 -0.82
N VAL A 47 5.61 -1.56 0.26
CA VAL A 47 5.20 -1.01 1.56
C VAL A 47 6.27 -1.34 2.60
N SER A 48 6.69 -0.33 3.36
CA SER A 48 7.67 -0.49 4.44
C SER A 48 7.23 0.26 5.69
N LEU A 49 7.83 -0.08 6.84
CA LEU A 49 7.60 0.66 8.09
C LEU A 49 8.62 1.77 8.28
N THR A 50 8.15 2.88 8.84
CA THR A 50 8.98 3.99 9.28
C THR A 50 8.71 4.30 10.75
N GLY A 51 9.74 4.78 11.45
CA GLY A 51 9.60 5.35 12.80
C GLY A 51 9.16 6.82 12.79
N GLY A 52 9.00 7.42 11.60
CA GLY A 52 8.58 8.81 11.43
C GLY A 52 7.18 8.93 10.82
N HIS A 53 6.97 10.03 10.10
CA HIS A 53 5.71 10.29 9.40
C HIS A 53 5.53 9.41 8.17
N ALA A 54 4.27 9.22 7.78
CA ALA A 54 3.95 8.53 6.53
C ALA A 54 4.59 9.27 5.35
N ALA A 55 5.07 8.51 4.37
CA ALA A 55 5.63 9.05 3.15
C ALA A 55 5.13 8.24 1.95
N CYS A 56 4.83 8.90 0.84
CA CYS A 56 4.43 8.26 -0.39
C CYS A 56 5.27 8.80 -1.54
N ASN A 57 5.86 7.91 -2.33
CA ASN A 57 6.58 8.24 -3.53
C ASN A 57 5.97 7.45 -4.69
N CYS A 58 5.51 8.16 -5.74
CA CYS A 58 4.92 7.55 -6.92
C CYS A 58 5.80 7.84 -8.14
N ALA A 59 7.00 7.25 -8.18
CA ALA A 59 7.86 7.31 -9.35
C ALA A 59 7.25 6.53 -10.53
N THR A 60 7.82 6.69 -11.73
CA THR A 60 7.24 6.12 -12.96
C THR A 60 7.14 4.59 -12.94
N ASP A 61 8.10 3.91 -12.31
CA ASP A 61 8.22 2.45 -12.26
C ASP A 61 8.18 1.87 -10.85
N HIS A 62 8.26 2.72 -9.82
CA HIS A 62 8.26 2.28 -8.42
C HIS A 62 7.41 3.17 -7.54
N TRP A 63 6.35 2.60 -6.97
CA TRP A 63 5.50 3.26 -5.99
C TRP A 63 5.81 2.72 -4.59
N GLN A 64 6.10 3.62 -3.66
CA GLN A 64 6.47 3.27 -2.30
C GLN A 64 5.58 3.99 -1.29
N LEU A 65 5.07 3.23 -0.33
CA LEU A 65 4.42 3.75 0.86
C LEU A 65 5.24 3.37 2.10
N SER A 66 5.60 4.37 2.89
CA SER A 66 6.17 4.21 4.22
C SER A 66 5.07 4.46 5.25
N VAL A 67 4.75 3.44 6.05
CA VAL A 67 3.67 3.49 7.05
C VAL A 67 4.29 3.66 8.44
N PRO A 68 3.83 4.62 9.27
CA PRO A 68 4.29 4.74 10.65
C PRO A 68 4.03 3.46 11.43
N ARG A 69 5.06 2.92 12.08
CA ARG A 69 4.98 1.66 12.83
C ARG A 69 3.88 1.71 13.89
N ASP A 70 3.87 2.76 14.71
CA ASP A 70 2.93 2.88 15.83
C ASP A 70 1.47 2.91 15.34
N ALA A 71 1.20 3.63 14.24
CA ALA A 71 -0.13 3.68 13.63
C ALA A 71 -0.57 2.32 13.07
N LEU A 72 0.36 1.55 12.48
CA LEU A 72 0.05 0.19 12.04
C LEU A 72 -0.22 -0.73 13.23
N GLU A 73 0.61 -0.69 14.27
CA GLU A 73 0.45 -1.53 15.46
C GLU A 73 -0.87 -1.24 16.20
N GLU A 74 -1.29 0.02 16.27
CA GLU A 74 -2.61 0.40 16.79
C GLU A 74 -3.73 -0.13 15.89
N HIS A 75 -3.61 0.03 14.58
CA HIS A 75 -4.61 -0.43 13.62
C HIS A 75 -4.80 -1.95 13.65
N VAL A 76 -3.71 -2.71 13.79
CA VAL A 76 -3.74 -4.18 13.87
C VAL A 76 -4.56 -4.66 15.06
N ARG A 77 -4.54 -3.95 16.19
CA ARG A 77 -5.35 -4.29 17.37
C ARG A 77 -6.86 -4.16 17.14
N GLN A 78 -7.25 -3.43 16.09
CA GLN A 78 -8.65 -3.20 15.72
C GLN A 78 -9.11 -4.09 14.56
N LEU A 79 -8.26 -4.97 14.05
CA LEU A 79 -8.65 -5.89 12.99
C LEU A 79 -9.61 -6.99 13.51
N PRO A 80 -10.58 -7.44 12.72
CA PRO A 80 -10.88 -7.00 11.35
C PRO A 80 -11.59 -5.64 11.34
N SER A 81 -11.05 -4.69 10.58
CA SER A 81 -11.67 -3.37 10.39
C SER A 81 -12.09 -3.18 8.94
N ARG A 82 -13.17 -2.41 8.73
CA ARG A 82 -13.57 -1.94 7.39
C ARG A 82 -12.79 -0.70 6.97
N ASP A 83 -12.27 0.04 7.94
CA ASP A 83 -11.54 1.27 7.73
C ASP A 83 -10.05 0.95 7.64
N GLY A 84 -9.35 1.57 6.68
CA GLY A 84 -7.90 1.49 6.55
C GLY A 84 -7.21 2.73 7.11
N LEU A 85 -5.89 2.66 7.29
CA LEU A 85 -5.06 3.82 7.59
C LEU A 85 -5.10 4.78 6.41
N SER A 86 -5.40 6.05 6.66
CA SER A 86 -5.51 7.07 5.61
C SER A 86 -4.50 8.19 5.83
N PHE A 87 -3.78 8.52 4.76
CA PHE A 87 -2.76 9.57 4.72
C PHE A 87 -3.09 10.55 3.60
N SER A 88 -2.70 11.81 3.76
CA SER A 88 -2.87 12.85 2.76
C SER A 88 -1.50 13.41 2.39
N PHE A 89 -1.20 13.43 1.09
CA PHE A 89 0.04 13.97 0.55
C PHE A 89 -0.26 15.13 -0.38
N ASP A 90 0.58 16.16 -0.34
CA ASP A 90 0.53 17.22 -1.34
C ASP A 90 1.03 16.66 -2.68
N ALA A 91 0.18 16.70 -3.69
CA ALA A 91 0.44 16.30 -5.06
C ALA A 91 0.55 17.50 -6.01
N GLY A 92 0.42 18.72 -5.49
CA GLY A 92 0.60 19.96 -6.23
C GLY A 92 2.08 20.21 -6.56
N ALA A 93 2.33 20.74 -7.76
CA ALA A 93 3.63 21.26 -8.15
C ALA A 93 3.67 22.78 -7.94
N GLY A 94 4.26 23.26 -6.84
CA GLY A 94 4.49 24.69 -6.61
C GLY A 94 3.22 25.52 -6.39
N HIS A 95 3.22 26.78 -6.87
CA HIS A 95 2.21 27.82 -6.59
C HIS A 95 0.83 27.63 -7.27
N ALA A 96 0.53 26.46 -7.83
CA ALA A 96 -0.79 26.13 -8.36
C ALA A 96 -1.61 25.33 -7.32
N GLU A 97 -2.92 25.30 -7.51
CA GLU A 97 -3.94 24.78 -6.58
C GLU A 97 -3.50 23.53 -5.77
N HIS A 98 -3.70 23.60 -4.45
CA HIS A 98 -3.43 22.51 -3.52
C HIS A 98 -4.18 21.24 -3.94
N THR A 99 -3.48 20.33 -4.61
CA THR A 99 -4.01 19.05 -5.03
C THR A 99 -3.56 18.01 -4.03
N VAL A 100 -4.50 17.37 -3.34
CA VAL A 100 -4.18 16.39 -2.30
C VAL A 100 -4.43 14.98 -2.82
N LEU A 101 -3.39 14.14 -2.75
CA LEU A 101 -3.52 12.70 -2.94
C LEU A 101 -3.89 12.05 -1.60
N ARG A 102 -5.04 11.37 -1.56
CA ARG A 102 -5.40 10.51 -0.43
C ARG A 102 -4.86 9.11 -0.67
N VAL A 103 -4.04 8.61 0.26
CA VAL A 103 -3.52 7.24 0.23
C VAL A 103 -4.14 6.44 1.36
N THR A 104 -4.76 5.32 1.04
CA THR A 104 -5.30 4.37 2.02
C THR A 104 -4.46 3.11 2.04
N PHE A 105 -4.10 2.64 3.24
CA PHE A 105 -3.50 1.34 3.49
C PHE A 105 -4.49 0.46 4.25
N ASP A 106 -4.80 -0.72 3.72
CA ASP A 106 -5.74 -1.65 4.31
C ASP A 106 -5.22 -3.09 4.34
N VAL A 107 -5.73 -3.85 5.31
CA VAL A 107 -5.38 -5.26 5.53
C VAL A 107 -6.57 -6.14 5.20
N ASP A 108 -6.38 -7.07 4.27
CA ASP A 108 -7.35 -8.10 3.92
C ASP A 108 -7.26 -9.32 4.86
N VAL A 109 -7.98 -9.24 5.96
CA VAL A 109 -8.13 -10.35 6.91
C VAL A 109 -9.02 -11.50 6.41
N ARG A 110 -9.77 -11.32 5.31
CA ARG A 110 -10.68 -12.37 4.80
C ARG A 110 -10.00 -13.34 3.84
N ASP A 111 -8.96 -12.90 3.13
CA ASP A 111 -8.27 -13.75 2.15
C ASP A 111 -7.42 -14.86 2.81
N SER A 112 -6.91 -14.61 4.02
CA SER A 112 -6.15 -15.55 4.86
C SER A 112 -6.95 -16.81 5.21
N ALA A 113 -8.24 -16.65 5.52
CA ALA A 113 -9.14 -17.76 5.81
C ALA A 113 -9.46 -18.60 4.57
N ARG A 114 -9.50 -17.99 3.38
CA ARG A 114 -9.74 -18.69 2.10
C ARG A 114 -8.52 -19.47 1.60
N LYS A 115 -7.30 -18.95 1.79
CA LYS A 115 -6.07 -19.69 1.45
C LYS A 115 -5.88 -20.95 2.30
N ARG A 116 -6.49 -21.02 3.49
CA ARG A 116 -6.41 -22.17 4.41
C ARG A 116 -7.36 -23.33 4.05
N PHE A 117 -8.40 -23.06 3.26
CA PHE A 117 -9.33 -24.07 2.77
C PHE A 117 -9.58 -23.83 1.27
N PRO A 118 -8.77 -24.45 0.37
CA PRO A 118 -9.11 -24.48 -1.04
C PRO A 118 -10.49 -25.12 -1.17
N LYS A 119 -11.41 -24.45 -1.88
CA LYS A 119 -12.68 -25.06 -2.27
C LYS A 119 -12.34 -26.28 -3.13
N ALA A 120 -12.75 -27.47 -2.67
CA ALA A 120 -12.67 -28.72 -3.43
C ALA A 120 -13.56 -28.64 -4.69
#